data_AF-A0A7W2YAL8-F1
#
_entry.id   AF-A0A7W2YAL8-F1
#
_cell.length_a   1.000
_cell.length_b   1.000
_cell.length_c   1.000
_cell.angle_alpha   90.00
_cell.angle_beta   90.00
_cell.angle_gamma   90.00
#
_symmetry.space_group_name_H-M   'P 1'
#
loop_
_entity.id
_entity.type
_entity.pdbx_description
1 polymer ?
#
loop_
_entity_poly.entity_id
_entity_poly.type
_entity_poly.pdbx_seq_one_letter_code
_entity_poly.pdbx_strand_id
1 'polypeptide(L)'
;MSRAMSPAETTLAELLYLTSSSNFELLKIVEIVQRDVYLTYKILSYANTVFFRRREEVSTIKQAVITLGLVELKRFISILFTTQLSHG
;
A
#
# COMPACT_ATOMS: atom_id res chain seq x y z
N MET A 1 -8.85 -21.65 17.48
CA MET A 1 -7.51 -21.85 16.87
C MET A 1 -7.19 -20.57 16.11
N SER A 2 -6.27 -19.72 16.57
CA SER A 2 -5.84 -18.54 15.83
C SER A 2 -4.99 -18.98 14.63
N ARG A 3 -5.50 -18.77 13.41
CA ARG A 3 -4.74 -19.02 12.17
C ARG A 3 -3.50 -18.12 12.14
N ALA A 4 -2.34 -18.69 11.83
CA ALA A 4 -1.13 -17.89 11.62
C ALA A 4 -1.30 -17.03 10.37
N MET A 5 -0.95 -15.74 10.48
CA MET A 5 -0.97 -14.82 9.33
C MET A 5 0.16 -15.20 8.36
N SER A 6 -0.15 -15.20 7.07
CA SER A 6 0.84 -15.32 6.00
C SER A 6 1.73 -14.07 5.95
N PRO A 7 2.94 -14.15 5.36
CA PRO A 7 3.84 -13.00 5.26
C PRO A 7 3.18 -11.76 4.63
N ALA A 8 2.38 -11.95 3.58
CA ALA A 8 1.66 -10.86 2.91
C ALA A 8 0.60 -10.21 3.83
N GLU A 9 -0.13 -11.02 4.62
CA GLU A 9 -1.09 -10.50 5.60
C GLU A 9 -0.37 -9.72 6.71
N THR A 10 0.81 -10.17 7.14
CA THR A 10 1.64 -9.44 8.12
C THR A 10 2.14 -8.11 7.56
N THR A 11 2.65 -8.08 6.32
CA THR A 11 3.09 -6.85 5.66
C THR A 11 1.95 -5.84 5.52
N LEU A 12 0.76 -6.29 5.08
CA LEU A 12 -0.41 -5.43 4.96
C LEU A 12 -0.90 -4.92 6.32
N ALA A 13 -0.85 -5.74 7.36
CA ALA A 13 -1.18 -5.31 8.72
C ALA A 13 -0.19 -4.26 9.27
N GLU A 14 1.11 -4.42 9.02
CA GLU A 14 2.11 -3.41 9.37
C GLU A 14 1.86 -2.08 8.63
N LEU A 15 1.56 -2.14 7.32
CA LEU A 15 1.24 -0.97 6.52
C LEU A 15 -0.05 -0.27 7.01
N LEU A 16 -1.06 -1.03 7.43
CA LEU A 16 -2.28 -0.47 8.05
C LEU A 16 -1.97 0.27 9.34
N TYR A 17 -1.13 -0.31 10.20
CA TYR A 17 -0.71 0.33 11.43
C TYR A 17 0.02 1.65 11.16
N LEU A 18 1.02 1.63 10.28
CA LEU A 18 1.83 2.81 9.93
C LEU A 18 1.00 3.93 9.29
N THR A 19 0.05 3.59 8.42
CA THR A 19 -0.83 4.58 7.78
C THR A 19 -1.97 5.08 8.69
N SER A 20 -2.21 4.40 9.82
CA SER A 20 -3.18 4.84 10.82
C SER A 20 -2.61 5.79 11.86
N SER A 21 -1.28 5.83 12.02
CA SER A 21 -0.61 6.66 13.01
C SER A 21 -0.63 8.13 12.60
N SER A 22 -0.63 9.03 13.58
CA SER A 22 -0.50 10.47 13.36
C SER A 22 0.91 10.87 12.91
N ASN A 23 1.91 9.99 13.05
CA ASN A 23 3.28 10.21 12.64
C ASN A 23 3.56 9.42 11.35
N PHE A 24 3.02 9.90 10.24
CA PHE A 24 3.15 9.25 8.95
C PHE A 24 4.60 9.24 8.45
N GLU A 25 5.23 8.06 8.44
CA GLU A 25 6.61 7.86 8.01
C GLU A 25 6.68 7.36 6.56
N LEU A 26 6.72 8.28 5.60
CA LEU A 26 6.77 7.97 4.17
C LEU A 26 7.91 7.01 3.80
N LEU A 27 9.12 7.24 4.33
CA LEU A 27 10.30 6.44 4.01
C LEU A 27 10.13 4.98 4.41
N LYS A 28 9.53 4.74 5.58
CA LYS A 28 9.29 3.39 6.09
C LYS A 28 8.29 2.63 5.24
N ILE A 29 7.22 3.29 4.78
CA ILE A 29 6.26 2.68 3.85
C ILE A 29 6.92 2.34 2.53
N VAL A 30 7.72 3.26 1.97
CA VAL A 30 8.47 3.02 0.74
C VAL A 30 9.35 1.78 0.89
N GLU A 31 10.10 1.67 1.98
CA GLU A 31 10.98 0.53 2.26
C GLU A 31 10.21 -0.79 2.37
N ILE A 32 9.09 -0.82 3.10
CA ILE A 32 8.26 -2.01 3.26
C ILE A 32 7.67 -2.45 1.92
N VAL A 33 7.07 -1.51 1.17
CA VAL A 33 6.42 -1.80 -0.10
C VAL A 33 7.44 -2.28 -1.14
N GLN A 34 8.61 -1.67 -1.22
CA GLN A 34 9.63 -2.02 -2.22
C GLN A 34 10.19 -3.45 -2.07
N ARG A 35 10.06 -4.06 -0.90
CA ARG A 35 10.46 -5.45 -0.65
C ARG A 35 9.48 -6.47 -1.24
N ASP A 36 8.25 -6.05 -1.55
CA ASP A 36 7.21 -6.89 -2.12
C ASP A 36 6.85 -6.41 -3.54
N VAL A 37 7.23 -7.22 -4.53
CA VAL A 37 7.01 -6.93 -5.96
C VAL A 37 5.51 -6.83 -6.29
N TYR A 38 4.67 -7.65 -5.66
CA TYR A 38 3.24 -7.64 -5.91
C TYR A 38 2.59 -6.37 -5.36
N LEU A 39 2.92 -5.99 -4.11
CA LEU A 39 2.48 -4.75 -3.48
C LEU A 39 2.97 -3.51 -4.24
N THR A 40 4.22 -3.52 -4.67
CA THR A 40 4.83 -2.48 -5.51
C THR A 40 3.99 -2.28 -6.78
N TYR A 41 3.70 -3.35 -7.52
CA TYR A 41 2.90 -3.29 -8.73
C TYR A 41 1.48 -2.79 -8.47
N LYS A 42 0.81 -3.27 -7.41
CA LYS A 42 -0.55 -2.84 -7.07
C LYS A 42 -0.64 -1.35 -6.75
N ILE A 43 0.32 -0.82 -5.99
CA ILE A 43 0.36 0.59 -5.62
C ILE A 43 0.65 1.47 -6.83
N LEU A 44 1.63 1.11 -7.68
CA LEU A 44 1.91 1.84 -8.91
C LEU A 44 0.72 1.83 -9.88
N SER A 45 0.10 0.65 -10.06
CA SER A 45 -1.08 0.50 -10.92
C SER A 45 -2.24 1.36 -10.43
N TYR A 46 -2.48 1.40 -9.12
CA TYR A 46 -3.52 2.23 -8.51
C TYR A 46 -3.25 3.73 -8.68
N ALA A 47 -2.01 4.15 -8.44
CA ALA A 47 -1.58 5.55 -8.61
C ALA A 47 -1.63 6.03 -10.07
N ASN A 48 -1.57 5.12 -11.05
CA ASN A 48 -1.68 5.43 -12.48
C ASN A 48 -3.10 5.29 -13.05
N THR A 49 -4.11 5.02 -12.22
CA THR A 49 -5.51 4.98 -12.69
C THR A 49 -5.97 6.37 -13.16
N VAL A 50 -7.02 6.39 -14.00
CA VAL A 50 -7.56 7.64 -14.59
C VAL A 50 -7.91 8.69 -13.53
N PHE A 51 -8.33 8.26 -12.34
CA PHE A 51 -8.66 9.15 -11.23
C PHE A 51 -7.45 9.95 -10.70
N PHE A 52 -6.24 9.39 -10.79
CA PHE A 52 -5.00 10.01 -10.31
C PHE A 52 -4.04 10.41 -11.45
N ARG A 53 -4.46 10.25 -12.71
CA ARG A 53 -3.59 10.38 -13.90
C ARG A 53 -3.04 11.80 -14.03
N ARG A 54 -1.71 11.91 -14.09
CA ARG A 54 -0.97 13.13 -14.41
C ARG A 54 -0.54 13.14 -15.87
N ARG A 55 0.10 14.23 -16.34
CA ARG A 55 0.72 14.28 -17.67
C ARG A 55 1.81 13.20 -17.85
N GLU A 56 2.42 12.75 -16.76
CA GLU A 56 3.47 11.72 -16.75
C GLU A 56 3.08 10.54 -15.84
N GLU A 57 3.57 9.36 -16.20
CA GLU A 57 3.36 8.11 -15.46
C GLU A 57 4.11 8.12 -14.12
N VAL A 58 3.46 7.61 -13.07
CA VAL A 58 4.06 7.35 -11.77
C VAL A 58 4.88 6.07 -11.84
N SER A 59 6.21 6.16 -11.72
CA SER A 59 7.12 5.02 -11.90
C SER A 59 7.83 4.58 -10.61
N THR A 60 7.68 5.33 -9.51
CA THR A 60 8.32 5.01 -8.23
C THR A 60 7.32 5.00 -7.07
N ILE A 61 7.59 4.19 -6.04
CA ILE A 61 6.74 4.13 -4.83
C ILE A 61 6.68 5.48 -4.13
N LYS A 62 7.79 6.23 -4.09
CA LYS A 62 7.80 7.59 -3.53
C LYS A 62 6.82 8.51 -4.28
N GLN A 63 6.85 8.50 -5.61
CA GLN A 63 5.89 9.28 -6.42
C GLN A 63 4.46 8.80 -6.20
N ALA A 64 4.22 7.49 -6.10
CA ALA A 64 2.89 6.93 -5.86
C ALA A 64 2.32 7.39 -4.50
N VAL A 65 3.12 7.28 -3.43
CA VAL A 65 2.72 7.72 -2.09
C VAL A 65 2.41 9.21 -2.06
N ILE A 66 3.21 10.05 -2.73
CA ILE A 66 2.96 11.50 -2.85
C ILE A 66 1.70 11.78 -3.68
N THR A 67 1.46 11.00 -4.74
CA THR A 67 0.32 11.19 -5.65
C THR A 67 -1.00 10.81 -4.99
N LEU A 68 -1.02 9.71 -4.23
CA LEU A 68 -2.19 9.23 -3.51
C LEU A 68 -2.46 10.05 -2.24
N GLY A 69 -1.40 10.48 -1.55
CA GLY A 69 -1.51 11.03 -0.20
C GLY A 69 -1.93 9.97 0.83
N LEU A 70 -1.94 10.35 2.11
CA LEU A 70 -2.15 9.42 3.23
C LEU A 70 -3.54 8.78 3.21
N VAL A 71 -4.58 9.58 2.94
CA VAL A 71 -5.99 9.12 3.01
C VAL A 71 -6.25 8.01 2.00
N GLU A 72 -5.90 8.23 0.73
CA GLU A 72 -6.16 7.24 -0.32
C GLU A 72 -5.19 6.06 -0.25
N LEU A 73 -3.94 6.28 0.17
CA LEU A 73 -3.01 5.18 0.43
C LEU A 73 -3.56 4.23 1.52
N LYS A 74 -4.03 4.78 2.64
CA LYS A 74 -4.66 3.99 3.71
C LYS A 74 -5.89 3.24 3.21
N ARG A 75 -6.76 3.91 2.46
CA ARG A 75 -7.96 3.28 1.85
C ARG A 75 -7.55 2.08 0.99
N PHE A 76 -6.56 2.25 0.13
CA PHE A 76 -6.12 1.20 -0.78
C PHE A 76 -5.50 0.01 -0.03
N ILE A 77 -4.65 0.25 0.96
CA ILE A 77 -4.07 -0.81 1.80
C ILE A 77 -5.16 -1.58 2.54
N SER A 78 -6.18 -0.90 3.08
CA SER A 78 -7.33 -1.56 3.72
C SER A 78 -8.09 -2.49 2.76
N ILE A 79 -8.26 -2.07 1.51
CA ILE A 79 -8.87 -2.92 0.48
C ILE A 79 -7.99 -4.14 0.22
N LEU A 80 -6.69 -3.95 -0.01
CA LEU A 80 -5.76 -5.07 -0.24
C LEU A 80 -5.76 -6.07 0.92
N PHE A 81 -5.74 -5.58 2.16
CA PHE A 81 -5.80 -6.42 3.35
C PHE A 81 -7.10 -7.23 3.42
N THR A 82 -8.23 -6.58 3.17
CA THR A 82 -9.54 -7.25 3.18
C THR A 82 -9.63 -8.32 2.09
N THR A 83 -9.13 -8.01 0.88
CA THR A 83 -9.05 -8.97 -0.23
C THR A 83 -8.16 -10.16 0.13
N GLN A 84 -7.00 -9.92 0.74
CA GLN A 84 -6.08 -10.99 1.14
C GLN A 84 -6.70 -11.92 2.20
N LEU A 85 -7.40 -11.34 3.20
CA LEU A 85 -8.12 -12.11 4.22
C LEU A 85 -9.27 -12.95 3.63
N SER A 86 -9.98 -12.43 2.63
CA SER A 86 -11.09 -13.15 1.99
C SER A 86 -10.66 -14.34 1.13
N HIS A 87 -9.39 -14.40 0.73
CA HIS A 87 -8.83 -15.46 -0.11
C HIS A 87 -8.09 -16.55 0.69
N GLY A 88 -8.12 -16.52 2.03
CA GLY A 88 -7.46 -17.51 2.89
C GLY A 88 -8.38 -18.15 3.93
#